data_AF-A0A2Z6QHR3-F1
#
_entry.id   AF-A0A2Z6QHR3-F1
#
_cell.length_a   1.000
_cell.length_b   1.000
_cell.length_c   1.000
_cell.angle_alpha   90.00
_cell.angle_beta   90.00
_cell.angle_gamma   90.00
#
_symmetry.space_group_name_H-M   'P 1'
#
loop_
_entity.id
_entity.type
_entity.pdbx_description
1 polymer ?
#
loop_
_entity_poly.entity_id
_entity_poly.type
_entity_poly.pdbx_seq_one_letter_code
_entity_poly.pdbx_strand_id
1 'polypeptide(L)'
;MIEVFEPTDILLTDVCAQDLHNVISKKLNAKYLSDTAQEYDGDIEGIIHGHLVRLFCSTTIKIKSKIKIVHFLVDTGSFMTFLSEEVINAFGLFIQNTDNLISVKINNKQALVAISPPSSRHSQINILGMGFLKGADAELFIEYWNNSFTLKFNKGDE
;
A
#
# COMPACT_ATOMS: atom_id res chain seq x y z
N MET A 1 0.32 -26.25 -13.60
CA MET A 1 -0.89 -25.68 -12.97
C MET A 1 -0.66 -24.20 -12.85
N ILE A 2 -1.48 -23.38 -13.50
CA ILE A 2 -1.55 -21.96 -13.20
C ILE A 2 -2.49 -21.90 -12.00
N GLU A 3 -1.97 -21.60 -10.81
CA GLU A 3 -2.83 -21.26 -9.68
C GLU A 3 -3.59 -20.01 -10.08
N VAL A 4 -4.90 -20.16 -10.32
CA VAL A 4 -5.81 -19.04 -10.31
C VAL A 4 -5.82 -18.57 -8.85
N PHE A 5 -5.06 -17.52 -8.56
CA PHE A 5 -5.08 -16.88 -7.26
C PHE A 5 -6.48 -16.27 -7.09
N GLU A 6 -7.37 -16.99 -6.41
CA GLU A 6 -8.54 -16.37 -5.83
C GLU A 6 -8.03 -15.29 -4.87
N PRO A 7 -8.36 -14.00 -5.08
CA PRO A 7 -7.96 -12.97 -4.15
C PRO A 7 -8.58 -13.35 -2.81
N THR A 8 -7.75 -13.58 -1.78
CA THR A 8 -8.21 -13.65 -0.41
C THR A 8 -8.97 -12.36 -0.14
N ASP A 9 -10.30 -12.46 -0.13
CA ASP A 9 -11.20 -11.32 -0.06
C ASP A 9 -11.10 -10.74 1.36
N ILE A 10 -10.25 -9.73 1.53
CA ILE A 10 -10.09 -9.03 2.80
C ILE A 10 -11.45 -8.43 3.15
N LEU A 11 -12.07 -8.94 4.21
CA LEU A 11 -13.33 -8.40 4.69
C LEU A 11 -13.08 -7.01 5.30
N LEU A 12 -13.34 -5.95 4.52
CA LEU A 12 -13.24 -4.55 4.91
C LEU A 12 -14.62 -4.03 5.34
N THR A 13 -15.01 -4.31 6.59
CA THR A 13 -16.30 -3.84 7.14
C THR A 13 -16.20 -2.53 7.92
N ASP A 14 -14.98 -2.10 8.26
CA ASP A 14 -14.72 -1.00 9.20
C ASP A 14 -13.92 0.16 8.60
N VAL A 15 -13.48 0.04 7.35
CA VAL A 15 -12.76 1.08 6.60
C VAL A 15 -13.22 1.11 5.16
N CYS A 16 -13.39 2.30 4.61
CA CYS A 16 -13.76 2.54 3.22
C CYS A 16 -12.78 3.52 2.53
N ALA A 17 -12.92 3.69 1.21
CA ALA A 17 -12.07 4.57 0.42
C ALA A 17 -11.99 6.01 0.95
N GLN A 18 -13.12 6.52 1.46
CA GLN A 18 -13.22 7.88 1.98
C GLN A 18 -12.38 8.10 3.25
N ASP A 19 -12.11 7.04 4.00
CA ASP A 19 -11.23 7.10 5.17
C ASP A 19 -9.78 7.39 4.78
N LEU A 20 -9.33 6.91 3.60
CA LEU A 20 -7.98 7.21 3.10
C LEU A 20 -7.79 8.72 2.92
N HIS A 21 -8.74 9.39 2.28
CA HIS A 21 -8.69 10.84 2.02
C HIS A 21 -8.77 11.68 3.29
N ASN A 22 -9.55 11.24 4.28
CA ASN A 22 -9.89 12.06 5.44
C ASN A 22 -9.23 11.58 6.73
N VAL A 23 -9.68 10.45 7.25
CA VAL A 23 -9.35 9.99 8.60
C VAL A 23 -7.91 9.51 8.68
N ILE A 24 -7.51 8.66 7.74
CA ILE A 24 -6.16 8.10 7.65
C ILE A 24 -5.14 9.20 7.30
N SER A 25 -5.46 10.05 6.31
CA SER A 25 -4.61 11.20 5.96
C SER A 25 -4.34 12.12 7.16
N LYS A 26 -5.38 12.41 7.97
CA LYS A 26 -5.24 13.23 9.17
C LYS A 26 -4.35 12.55 10.22
N LYS A 27 -4.56 11.26 10.48
CA LYS A 27 -3.80 10.53 11.51
C LYS A 27 -2.33 10.32 11.12
N LEU A 28 -2.04 10.10 9.84
CA LEU A 28 -0.67 9.95 9.33
C LEU A 28 0.02 11.28 9.00
N ASN A 29 -0.68 12.41 9.16
CA ASN A 29 -0.20 13.74 8.78
C ASN A 29 0.33 13.80 7.33
N ALA A 30 -0.34 13.10 6.42
CA ALA A 30 0.08 12.96 5.03
C ALA A 30 -1.15 12.96 4.12
N LYS A 31 -1.18 13.84 3.12
CA LYS A 31 -2.33 13.97 2.21
C LYS A 31 -2.30 12.86 1.15
N TYR A 32 -3.32 12.00 1.15
CA TYR A 32 -3.47 10.94 0.15
C TYR A 32 -3.48 11.50 -1.28
N LEU A 33 -2.76 10.83 -2.20
CA LEU A 33 -2.60 11.16 -3.62
C LEU A 33 -1.96 12.52 -3.95
N SER A 34 -1.45 13.23 -2.94
CA SER A 34 -0.69 14.46 -3.15
C SER A 34 0.62 14.18 -3.89
N ASP A 35 1.03 15.14 -4.74
CA ASP A 35 2.31 15.10 -5.41
C ASP A 35 3.45 15.46 -4.45
N THR A 36 4.61 14.84 -4.65
CA THR A 36 5.86 15.18 -3.95
C THR A 36 7.03 15.18 -4.93
N ALA A 37 8.07 15.94 -4.62
CA ALA A 37 9.28 16.01 -5.44
C ALA A 37 10.29 14.89 -5.13
N GLN A 38 10.20 14.27 -3.95
CA GLN A 38 11.16 13.28 -3.47
C GLN A 38 10.46 11.99 -3.06
N GLU A 39 11.09 10.87 -3.37
CA GLU A 39 10.71 9.55 -2.85
C GLU A 39 11.06 9.50 -1.36
N TYR A 40 10.21 8.87 -0.55
CA TYR A 40 10.60 8.47 0.80
C TYR A 40 11.60 7.32 0.70
N ASP A 41 12.57 7.32 1.60
CA ASP A 41 13.62 6.32 1.63
C ASP A 41 14.11 6.09 3.06
N GLY A 42 13.40 5.22 3.77
CA GLY A 42 13.68 4.88 5.16
C GLY A 42 12.62 3.97 5.74
N ASP A 43 12.63 3.84 7.06
CA ASP A 43 11.60 3.13 7.79
C ASP A 43 10.24 3.81 7.58
N ILE A 44 9.17 3.01 7.54
CA ILE A 44 7.81 3.52 7.42
C ILE A 44 7.15 3.41 8.79
N GLU A 45 6.79 4.56 9.35
CA GLU A 45 5.92 4.64 10.51
C GLU A 45 4.46 4.60 10.09
N GLY A 46 3.65 3.90 10.87
CA GLY A 46 2.22 3.75 10.60
C GLY A 46 1.39 3.72 11.87
N ILE A 47 0.08 3.69 11.67
CA ILE A 47 -0.94 3.74 12.71
C ILE A 47 -1.75 2.45 12.73
N ILE A 48 -2.34 2.18 13.89
CA ILE A 48 -3.41 1.21 14.07
C ILE A 48 -4.76 1.94 14.03
N HIS A 49 -5.67 1.50 13.16
CA HIS A 49 -6.96 2.14 12.92
C HIS A 49 -8.12 1.13 12.84
N GLY A 50 -9.31 1.56 13.26
CA GLY A 50 -10.53 0.74 13.19
C GLY A 50 -10.64 -0.23 14.35
N HIS A 51 -11.83 -0.80 14.53
CA HIS A 51 -12.08 -1.78 15.59
C HIS A 51 -11.46 -3.14 15.27
N LEU A 52 -11.12 -3.40 14.00
CA LEU A 52 -10.37 -4.58 13.57
C LEU A 52 -8.84 -4.37 13.59
N VAL A 53 -8.35 -3.29 14.23
CA VAL A 53 -6.92 -3.09 14.55
C VAL A 53 -6.04 -3.11 13.28
N ARG A 54 -6.48 -2.40 12.24
CA ARG A 54 -5.83 -2.40 10.91
C ARG A 54 -4.60 -1.51 10.88
N LEU A 55 -3.54 -2.00 10.25
CA LEU A 55 -2.27 -1.30 10.09
C LEU A 55 -2.29 -0.43 8.84
N PHE A 56 -2.28 0.89 8.99
CA PHE A 56 -2.17 1.83 7.87
C PHE A 56 -0.87 2.64 7.90
N CYS A 57 -0.22 2.77 6.76
CA CYS A 57 0.95 3.63 6.60
C CYS A 57 0.86 4.51 5.35
N SER A 58 1.64 5.60 5.35
CA SER A 58 1.84 6.48 4.20
C SER A 58 3.24 6.32 3.66
N THR A 59 3.37 6.09 2.36
CA THR A 59 4.68 6.14 1.70
C THR A 59 4.54 6.63 0.27
N THR A 60 5.65 6.91 -0.40
CA THR A 60 5.63 7.35 -1.80
C THR A 60 5.57 6.18 -2.76
N ILE A 61 4.75 6.31 -3.79
CA ILE A 61 4.85 5.53 -5.02
C ILE A 61 5.44 6.40 -6.11
N LYS A 62 6.41 5.86 -6.85
CA LYS A 62 6.87 6.43 -8.11
C LYS A 62 6.54 5.53 -9.28
N ILE A 63 5.93 6.13 -10.28
CA ILE A 63 5.66 5.52 -11.57
C ILE A 63 6.14 6.49 -12.65
N LYS A 64 7.11 6.05 -13.46
CA LYS A 64 7.85 6.92 -14.40
C LYS A 64 8.43 8.14 -13.66
N SER A 65 8.05 9.35 -14.05
CA SER A 65 8.53 10.61 -13.46
C SER A 65 7.62 11.18 -12.37
N LYS A 66 6.45 10.60 -12.13
CA LYS A 66 5.51 11.10 -11.12
C LYS A 66 5.73 10.39 -9.79
N ILE A 67 5.66 11.15 -8.69
CA ILE A 67 5.76 10.64 -7.33
C ILE A 67 4.56 11.13 -6.54
N LYS A 68 3.84 10.21 -5.90
CA LYS A 68 2.66 10.52 -5.08
C LYS A 68 2.74 9.84 -3.73
N ILE A 69 2.17 10.49 -2.71
CA ILE A 69 1.96 9.88 -1.39
C ILE A 69 0.72 8.98 -1.47
N VAL A 70 0.86 7.73 -1.07
CA VAL A 70 -0.20 6.72 -1.08
C VAL A 70 -0.30 6.08 0.28
N HIS A 71 -1.54 5.85 0.72
CA HIS A 71 -1.85 5.17 1.97
C HIS A 71 -2.16 3.72 1.68
N PHE A 72 -1.55 2.84 2.45
CA PHE A 72 -1.70 1.39 2.33
C PHE A 72 -2.23 0.78 3.62
N LEU A 73 -3.10 -0.21 3.47
CA LEU A 73 -3.33 -1.23 4.48
C LEU A 73 -2.20 -2.27 4.37
N VAL A 74 -1.46 -2.48 5.46
CA VAL A 74 -0.46 -3.55 5.53
C VAL A 74 -1.19 -4.87 5.80
N ASP A 75 -1.04 -5.84 4.90
CA ASP A 75 -1.68 -7.15 5.02
C ASP A 75 -0.68 -8.28 4.78
N THR A 76 -0.27 -8.93 5.86
CA THR A 76 0.64 -10.09 5.82
C THR A 76 -0.05 -11.35 5.30
N GLY A 77 -1.38 -11.37 5.19
CA GLY A 77 -2.15 -12.45 4.57
C GLY A 77 -2.22 -12.33 3.04
N SER A 78 -2.02 -11.13 2.48
CA SER A 78 -2.02 -10.92 1.03
C SER A 78 -0.67 -11.30 0.43
N PHE A 79 -0.65 -12.25 -0.51
CA PHE A 79 0.57 -12.62 -1.24
C PHE A 79 1.11 -11.44 -2.07
N MET A 80 0.24 -10.63 -2.66
CA MET A 80 0.59 -9.53 -3.57
C MET A 80 0.34 -8.17 -2.96
N THR A 81 1.05 -7.16 -3.47
CA THR A 81 0.71 -5.75 -3.24
C THR A 81 -0.28 -5.31 -4.31
N PHE A 82 -1.33 -4.62 -3.90
CA PHE A 82 -2.39 -4.15 -4.79
C PHE A 82 -2.56 -2.64 -4.74
N LEU A 83 -2.74 -2.03 -5.90
CA LEU A 83 -3.15 -0.64 -6.03
C LEU A 83 -4.62 -0.57 -6.44
N SER A 84 -5.35 0.40 -5.87
CA SER A 84 -6.71 0.70 -6.31
C SER A 84 -6.71 1.38 -7.67
N GLU A 85 -7.84 1.31 -8.37
CA GLU A 85 -8.05 2.04 -9.63
C GLU A 85 -7.80 3.55 -9.46
N GLU A 86 -8.14 4.10 -8.30
CA GLU A 86 -7.93 5.52 -7.99
C GLU A 86 -6.45 5.92 -8.06
N VAL A 87 -5.55 5.09 -7.52
CA VAL A 87 -4.10 5.34 -7.62
C VAL A 87 -3.69 5.29 -9.08
N ILE A 88 -4.09 4.26 -9.83
CA ILE A 88 -3.75 4.09 -11.25
C ILE A 88 -4.19 5.33 -12.07
N ASN A 89 -5.43 5.78 -11.85
CA ASN A 89 -6.00 6.97 -12.48
C ASN A 89 -5.24 8.25 -12.09
N ALA A 90 -4.82 8.39 -10.83
CA ALA A 90 -4.03 9.54 -10.37
C ALA A 90 -2.65 9.63 -11.05
N PHE A 91 -2.09 8.50 -11.50
CA PHE A 91 -0.88 8.49 -12.31
C PHE A 91 -1.14 8.76 -13.80
N GLY A 92 -2.41 8.79 -14.23
CA GLY A 92 -2.82 8.95 -15.63
C GLY A 92 -2.53 7.71 -16.47
N LEU A 93 -2.57 6.53 -15.83
CA LEU A 93 -2.45 5.26 -16.52
C LEU A 93 -3.85 4.73 -16.85
N PHE A 94 -3.99 4.14 -18.04
CA PHE A 94 -5.17 3.39 -18.43
C PHE A 94 -4.76 1.94 -18.60
N ILE A 95 -5.38 1.03 -17.85
CA ILE A 95 -4.99 -0.38 -17.85
C ILE A 95 -6.19 -1.21 -18.27
N GLN A 96 -6.08 -1.84 -19.44
CA GLN A 96 -7.15 -2.62 -20.06
C GLN A 96 -7.29 -4.02 -19.45
N ASN A 97 -6.23 -4.54 -18.79
CA ASN A 97 -6.25 -5.85 -18.16
C ASN A 97 -5.65 -5.78 -16.75
N THR A 98 -6.46 -6.09 -15.74
CA THR A 98 -6.08 -6.11 -14.31
C THR A 98 -5.16 -7.25 -13.93
N ASP A 99 -5.02 -8.28 -14.79
CA ASP A 99 -4.10 -9.39 -14.59
C ASP A 99 -2.63 -8.99 -14.80
N ASN A 100 -2.39 -7.78 -15.32
CA ASN A 100 -1.05 -7.28 -15.56
C ASN A 100 -0.42 -6.74 -14.26
N LEU A 101 0.77 -7.25 -13.96
CA LEU A 101 1.64 -6.66 -12.94
C LEU A 101 2.31 -5.40 -13.48
N ILE A 102 2.40 -4.38 -12.63
CA ILE A 102 3.04 -3.11 -12.94
C ILE A 102 4.32 -2.99 -12.11
N SER A 103 5.41 -2.59 -12.77
CA SER A 103 6.66 -2.24 -12.10
C SER A 103 6.59 -0.81 -11.58
N VAL A 104 6.76 -0.63 -10.27
CA VAL A 104 6.70 0.65 -9.56
C VAL A 104 7.80 0.73 -8.51
N LYS A 105 8.12 1.92 -8.01
CA LYS A 105 8.87 2.05 -6.75
C LYS A 105 7.94 2.42 -5.61
N ILE A 106 8.02 1.69 -4.51
CA ILE A 106 7.34 1.99 -3.24
C ILE A 106 8.43 2.28 -2.22
N ASN A 107 8.41 3.46 -1.59
CA ASN A 107 9.43 3.84 -0.60
C ASN A 107 10.87 3.69 -1.13
N ASN A 108 11.10 4.19 -2.35
CA ASN A 108 12.34 4.06 -3.14
C ASN A 108 12.77 2.61 -3.47
N LYS A 109 11.96 1.59 -3.14
CA LYS A 109 12.26 0.17 -3.40
C LYS A 109 11.45 -0.35 -4.58
N GLN A 110 12.10 -1.11 -5.44
CA GLN A 110 11.47 -1.68 -6.63
C GLN A 110 10.42 -2.73 -6.23
N ALA A 111 9.22 -2.64 -6.78
CA ALA A 111 8.11 -3.54 -6.49
C ALA A 111 7.34 -3.93 -7.76
N LEU A 112 6.76 -5.13 -7.76
CA LEU A 112 5.72 -5.52 -8.70
C LEU A 112 4.38 -5.47 -7.97
N VAL A 113 3.42 -4.76 -8.55
CA VAL A 113 2.08 -4.59 -7.97
C VAL A 113 1.02 -5.05 -8.93
N ALA A 114 -0.03 -5.65 -8.39
CA ALA A 114 -1.25 -5.93 -9.14
C ALA A 114 -2.23 -4.75 -9.00
N ILE A 115 -3.18 -4.66 -9.91
CA ILE A 115 -4.32 -3.76 -9.76
C ILE A 115 -5.40 -4.55 -9.05
N SER A 116 -6.07 -3.92 -8.09
CA SER A 116 -7.19 -4.56 -7.43
C SER A 116 -8.31 -4.85 -8.44
N PRO A 117 -8.82 -6.09 -8.53
CA PRO A 117 -9.95 -6.41 -9.39
C PRO A 117 -11.16 -5.54 -9.02
N PRO A 118 -11.91 -4.97 -9.99
CA PRO A 118 -13.06 -4.10 -9.70
C PRO A 118 -14.14 -4.77 -8.84
N SER A 119 -14.31 -6.08 -8.98
CA SER A 119 -15.26 -6.90 -8.22
C SER A 119 -14.81 -7.26 -6.81
N SER A 120 -13.57 -6.96 -6.42
CA SER A 120 -13.04 -7.27 -5.09
C SER A 120 -13.61 -6.33 -4.02
N ARG A 121 -13.84 -6.82 -2.80
CA ARG A 121 -14.27 -5.98 -1.67
C ARG A 121 -13.19 -4.99 -1.21
N HIS A 122 -11.94 -5.17 -1.64
CA HIS A 122 -10.83 -4.25 -1.37
C HIS A 122 -10.46 -3.38 -2.58
N SER A 123 -11.28 -3.33 -3.64
CA SER A 123 -10.95 -2.62 -4.88
C SER A 123 -10.63 -1.13 -4.72
N GLN A 124 -11.09 -0.53 -3.62
CA GLN A 124 -10.93 0.87 -3.31
C GLN A 124 -9.82 1.18 -2.29
N ILE A 125 -9.15 0.16 -1.74
CA ILE A 125 -8.06 0.30 -0.77
C ILE A 125 -6.77 -0.24 -1.38
N ASN A 126 -5.64 0.39 -1.07
CA ASN A 126 -4.33 -0.12 -1.47
C ASN A 126 -3.82 -1.11 -0.43
N ILE A 127 -3.31 -2.25 -0.87
CA ILE A 127 -2.80 -3.31 -0.01
C ILE A 127 -1.30 -3.40 -0.16
N LEU A 128 -0.56 -3.26 0.93
CA LEU A 128 0.87 -3.56 1.00
C LEU A 128 1.02 -5.01 1.47
N GLY A 129 1.21 -5.91 0.51
CA GLY A 129 1.24 -7.35 0.77
C GLY A 129 2.65 -7.93 0.84
N MET A 130 2.71 -9.23 1.07
CA MET A 130 3.94 -10.00 1.28
C MET A 130 4.93 -9.93 0.13
N GLY A 131 4.48 -9.75 -1.12
CA GLY A 131 5.36 -9.57 -2.27
C GLY A 131 6.28 -8.35 -2.14
N PHE A 132 5.76 -7.23 -1.60
CA PHE A 132 6.60 -6.08 -1.29
C PHE A 132 7.37 -6.30 0.02
N LEU A 133 6.66 -6.71 1.09
CA LEU A 133 7.26 -6.82 2.43
C LEU A 133 8.48 -7.75 2.44
N LYS A 134 8.39 -8.92 1.79
CA LYS A 134 9.54 -9.83 1.64
C LYS A 134 10.57 -9.29 0.65
N GLY A 135 10.14 -8.76 -0.50
CA GLY A 135 11.06 -8.25 -1.52
C GLY A 135 11.89 -7.04 -1.06
N ALA A 136 11.41 -6.32 -0.04
CA ALA A 136 12.07 -5.18 0.57
C ALA A 136 12.84 -5.53 1.86
N ASP A 137 12.92 -6.81 2.24
CA ASP A 137 13.49 -7.27 3.52
C ASP A 137 12.92 -6.50 4.73
N ALA A 138 11.60 -6.33 4.75
CA ALA A 138 10.91 -5.55 5.76
C ALA A 138 10.74 -6.34 7.08
N GLU A 139 11.03 -5.67 8.19
CA GLU A 139 10.68 -6.14 9.54
C GLU A 139 9.49 -5.34 10.08
N LEU A 140 8.44 -6.04 10.55
CA LEU A 140 7.24 -5.41 11.08
C LEU A 140 7.25 -5.42 12.62
N PHE A 141 7.23 -4.24 13.23
CA PHE A 141 7.14 -4.02 14.67
C PHE A 141 5.78 -3.39 15.00
N ILE A 142 4.98 -4.01 15.86
CA ILE A 142 3.64 -3.51 16.23
C ILE A 142 3.61 -3.13 17.70
N GLU A 143 3.17 -1.91 18.00
CA GLU A 143 3.10 -1.35 19.34
C GLU A 143 1.64 -1.02 19.70
N TYR A 144 0.90 -2.03 20.16
CA TYR A 144 -0.53 -1.88 20.48
C TYR A 144 -0.82 -0.80 21.52
N TRP A 145 0.08 -0.61 22.50
CA TRP A 145 -0.08 0.40 23.54
C TRP A 145 -0.03 1.84 22.99
N ASN A 146 0.70 2.05 21.89
CA ASN A 146 0.85 3.34 21.23
C ASN A 146 -0.05 3.49 19.98
N ASN A 147 -0.82 2.44 19.65
CA ASN A 147 -1.58 2.36 18.39
C ASN A 147 -0.72 2.68 17.15
N SER A 148 0.52 2.20 17.13
CA SER A 148 1.48 2.44 16.05
C SER A 148 2.15 1.14 15.59
N PHE A 149 2.78 1.21 14.43
CA PHE A 149 3.70 0.18 13.97
C PHE A 149 4.83 0.82 13.16
N THR A 150 5.89 0.05 12.95
CA THR A 150 7.01 0.42 12.08
C THR A 150 7.34 -0.72 11.15
N LEU A 151 7.49 -0.42 9.86
CA LEU A 151 8.21 -1.28 8.92
C LEU A 151 9.65 -0.78 8.84
N LYS A 152 10.57 -1.58 9.38
CA LYS A 152 12.00 -1.31 9.23
C LYS A 152 12.53 -1.97 7.98
N PHE A 153 13.45 -1.29 7.31
CA PHE A 153 14.12 -1.83 6.14
C PHE A 153 15.62 -1.84 6.40
N ASN A 154 16.26 -2.95 6.08
CA ASN A 154 17.71 -2.99 6.07
C ASN A 154 18.21 -2.01 5.02
N LYS A 155 18.95 -1.00 5.47
CA LYS A 155 19.82 -0.23 4.58
C LYS A 155 20.95 -1.19 4.27
N GLY A 156 20.90 -1.84 3.10
CA GLY A 156 22.06 -2.58 2.62
C GLY A 156 23.27 -1.65 2.70
N ASP A 157 24.38 -2.15 3.23
CA ASP A 157 25.65 -1.43 3.15
C ASP A 157 25.94 -1.22 1.65
N GLU A 158 25.88 0.04 1.18
CA GLU A 158 26.29 0.42 -0.18
C GLU A 158 27.80 0.19 -0.38
#